data_AF-A0A7Y4AHR5-F1
#
_entry.id   AF-A0A7Y4AHR5-F1
#
_cell.length_a   1.000
_cell.length_b   1.000
_cell.length_c   1.000
_cell.angle_alpha   90.00
_cell.angle_beta   90.00
_cell.angle_gamma   90.00
#
_symmetry.space_group_name_H-M   'P 1'
#
loop_
_entity.id
_entity.type
_entity.pdbx_description
1 polymer ?
#
loop_
_entity_poly.entity_id
_entity_poly.type
_entity_poly.pdbx_seq_one_letter_code
_entity_poly.pdbx_strand_id
1 'polypeptide(L)'
;MRIQKSHWQLNKISAALLVLAIAGCKSGHEGSGDDGTPTDPDPTTPVQVSIPSTASFSEPTSGSNTESITVTLSEALSSELNLTISTSDITARSEGAFKNFDSISAQVITIPAGSTSASLPLNILHNNLHEANKTLQYSISADSSDDYELSNTLSTVTITDADAEPTVSFSHSNKVVLEGDTAQSNIELSHYSYKDITVTLEQTGIATDDDYTSNLTSLTVQINAESLSSPISITAKQDGLSEGGETVIYKMIASGNAVIDTSSDTLSFYIPGDNQINDTGYVNYFDGANFDSQVAPTSYPNQDAEYGLDSADGTNHADGQHGFKFTKLDYSGNILPNNASDWSCVRDERTGMYIEAKQQPIDLPNQSVIDQWLEDYADDPDANPYPYSTESAYWRSSAYLYTWYDSVSTTNGGSAGHKNDELLADGPISSACAYSTVSGGDRRCDTEGYLANLNSFGVCGINNWRLPSPAEARSFINYNVGTIDPTTVDFFSYINNANSVDTIYTQSTSAGATSSAWCMNTQTGQMKLCNKGTYRGVIAVSGVVE
;
A
#
# COMPACT_ATOMS: atom_id res chain seq x y z
N MET A 1 -48.73 6.60 5.06
CA MET A 1 -49.89 7.26 5.71
C MET A 1 -49.36 8.08 6.88
N ARG A 2 -49.60 9.42 6.88
CA ARG A 2 -49.19 10.47 7.86
C ARG A 2 -47.67 10.69 7.98
N ILE A 3 -47.02 11.76 7.48
CA ILE A 3 -47.21 13.22 7.54
C ILE A 3 -47.38 13.78 8.95
N GLN A 4 -46.31 14.41 9.47
CA GLN A 4 -46.40 15.65 10.25
C GLN A 4 -45.21 16.59 9.97
N LYS A 5 -45.55 17.89 9.98
CA LYS A 5 -44.78 19.09 9.62
C LYS A 5 -44.22 19.81 10.85
N SER A 6 -43.18 20.62 10.66
CA SER A 6 -42.93 21.94 11.30
C SER A 6 -41.72 22.60 10.59
N HIS A 7 -41.84 23.66 9.77
CA HIS A 7 -41.77 25.12 10.05
C HIS A 7 -40.60 25.51 10.99
N TRP A 8 -39.75 26.53 10.78
CA TRP A 8 -39.63 27.73 9.91
C TRP A 8 -38.15 28.21 10.03
N GLN A 9 -37.50 28.79 9.02
CA GLN A 9 -37.23 30.24 8.93
C GLN A 9 -36.61 30.55 7.55
N LEU A 10 -37.21 31.51 6.83
CA LEU A 10 -36.69 32.11 5.59
C LEU A 10 -36.09 33.48 5.91
N ASN A 11 -34.90 33.77 5.40
CA ASN A 11 -34.37 35.12 5.10
C ASN A 11 -33.90 35.07 3.63
N LYS A 12 -34.53 35.76 2.66
CA LYS A 12 -34.44 37.20 2.32
C LYS A 12 -32.97 37.67 2.38
N ILE A 13 -32.32 38.12 1.31
CA ILE A 13 -32.63 39.31 0.48
C ILE A 13 -31.84 39.18 -0.85
N SER A 14 -32.51 39.30 -2.00
CA SER A 14 -31.88 39.74 -3.25
C SER A 14 -32.56 41.04 -3.65
N ALA A 15 -31.81 42.14 -3.56
CA ALA A 15 -32.26 43.45 -4.02
C ALA A 15 -31.37 43.86 -5.19
N ALA A 16 -31.93 43.78 -6.39
CA ALA A 16 -31.40 44.47 -7.56
C ALA A 16 -31.55 45.98 -7.32
N LEU A 17 -30.44 46.71 -7.26
CA LEU A 17 -30.43 48.17 -7.16
C LEU A 17 -30.32 48.75 -8.56
N LEU A 18 -31.47 49.15 -9.09
CA LEU A 18 -31.62 50.00 -10.26
C LEU A 18 -31.43 51.46 -9.81
N VAL A 19 -30.33 52.09 -10.21
CA VAL A 19 -30.08 53.52 -9.93
C VAL A 19 -30.87 54.36 -10.93
N LEU A 20 -31.95 55.01 -10.45
CA LEU A 20 -32.64 56.08 -11.17
C LEU A 20 -31.81 57.36 -11.10
N ALA A 21 -31.47 57.93 -12.26
CA ALA A 21 -30.98 59.30 -12.38
C ALA A 21 -32.12 60.30 -12.10
N ILE A 22 -31.93 61.18 -11.11
CA ILE A 22 -32.81 62.33 -10.89
C ILE A 22 -32.10 63.55 -11.48
N ALA A 23 -32.51 63.95 -12.68
CA ALA A 23 -32.16 65.24 -13.26
C ALA A 23 -33.03 66.33 -12.62
N GLY A 24 -32.44 67.17 -11.78
CA GLY A 24 -33.08 68.37 -11.25
C GLY A 24 -32.87 69.57 -12.19
N CYS A 25 -33.87 69.90 -13.01
CA CYS A 25 -33.96 71.20 -13.66
C CYS A 25 -34.25 72.29 -12.61
N LYS A 26 -33.52 73.40 -12.64
CA LYS A 26 -33.83 74.62 -11.87
C LYS A 26 -34.21 75.74 -12.84
N SER A 27 -35.50 76.13 -12.83
CA SER A 27 -36.01 77.38 -13.41
C SER A 27 -35.53 78.57 -12.55
N GLY A 28 -35.10 79.71 -13.08
CA GLY A 28 -35.88 80.64 -13.91
C GLY A 28 -36.67 81.61 -13.01
N HIS A 29 -36.04 82.68 -12.53
CA HIS A 29 -36.72 83.81 -11.88
C HIS A 29 -36.10 85.13 -12.36
N GLU A 30 -36.87 85.93 -13.09
CA GLU A 30 -36.54 87.30 -13.48
C GLU A 30 -36.78 88.25 -12.29
N GLY A 31 -35.77 89.05 -11.96
CA GLY A 31 -35.86 90.19 -11.06
C GLY A 31 -34.94 91.29 -11.58
N SER A 32 -35.56 92.41 -11.97
CA SER A 32 -34.96 93.59 -12.58
C SER A 32 -34.05 94.37 -11.62
N GLY A 33 -32.93 94.90 -12.13
CA GLY A 33 -32.28 96.08 -11.53
C GLY A 33 -30.76 96.01 -11.39
N ASP A 34 -30.12 96.89 -12.15
CA ASP A 34 -28.95 97.71 -11.79
C ASP A 34 -27.59 97.39 -12.41
N ASP A 35 -27.00 98.48 -12.89
CA ASP A 35 -25.79 98.62 -13.69
C ASP A 35 -24.56 98.40 -12.80
N GLY A 36 -23.85 97.30 -13.02
CA GLY A 36 -22.65 96.92 -12.30
C GLY A 36 -21.74 96.07 -13.16
N THR A 37 -20.63 96.64 -13.61
CA THR A 37 -19.54 95.99 -14.33
C THR A 37 -19.18 94.61 -13.75
N PRO A 38 -19.20 93.52 -14.53
CA PRO A 38 -18.68 92.25 -14.05
C PRO A 38 -17.15 92.33 -13.96
N THR A 39 -16.65 92.19 -12.75
CA THR A 39 -15.27 91.81 -12.45
C THR A 39 -14.92 90.51 -13.16
N ASP A 40 -13.70 90.49 -13.70
CA ASP A 40 -12.95 89.31 -14.18
C ASP A 40 -13.26 88.06 -13.33
N PRO A 41 -13.68 86.92 -13.90
CA PRO A 41 -13.83 85.70 -13.12
C PRO A 41 -12.48 85.31 -12.53
N ASP A 42 -12.44 85.18 -11.20
CA ASP A 42 -11.37 84.55 -10.43
C ASP A 42 -10.91 83.26 -11.16
N PRO A 43 -9.60 83.00 -11.36
CA PRO A 43 -9.16 81.79 -12.04
C PRO A 43 -9.72 80.57 -11.30
N THR A 44 -10.68 79.90 -11.94
CA THR A 44 -11.27 78.66 -11.44
C THR A 44 -10.16 77.62 -11.39
N THR A 45 -9.82 77.15 -10.19
CA THR A 45 -8.84 76.08 -10.02
C THR A 45 -9.34 74.81 -10.73
N PRO A 46 -8.52 74.15 -11.57
CA PRO A 46 -8.95 72.97 -12.32
C PRO A 46 -9.31 71.83 -11.35
N VAL A 47 -10.35 71.06 -11.71
CA VAL A 47 -10.81 69.91 -10.91
C VAL A 47 -9.71 68.87 -10.84
N GLN A 48 -9.25 68.56 -9.63
CA GLN A 48 -8.24 67.52 -9.41
C GLN A 48 -8.88 66.14 -9.48
N VAL A 49 -8.38 65.29 -10.39
CA VAL A 49 -8.78 63.89 -10.59
C VAL A 49 -7.66 62.99 -10.08
N SER A 50 -7.97 61.98 -9.27
CA SER A 50 -6.98 61.03 -8.76
C SER A 50 -7.54 59.65 -8.51
N ILE A 51 -6.67 58.65 -8.65
CA ILE A 51 -6.85 57.31 -8.07
C ILE A 51 -6.01 57.18 -6.80
N PRO A 52 -6.31 56.23 -5.89
CA PRO A 52 -5.43 55.93 -4.76
C PRO A 52 -4.05 55.46 -5.23
N SER A 53 -3.00 55.77 -4.47
CA SER A 53 -1.62 55.36 -4.79
C SER A 53 -1.39 53.85 -4.65
N THR A 54 -2.20 53.18 -3.82
CA THR A 54 -2.17 51.73 -3.63
C THR A 54 -3.58 51.17 -3.52
N ALA A 55 -3.76 49.94 -3.98
CA ALA A 55 -4.95 49.14 -3.74
C ALA A 55 -4.54 47.71 -3.39
N SER A 56 -5.40 46.99 -2.68
CA SER A 56 -5.18 45.58 -2.37
C SER A 56 -6.45 44.80 -2.64
N PHE A 57 -6.32 43.72 -3.39
CA PHE A 57 -7.38 42.77 -3.68
C PHE A 57 -6.90 41.38 -3.31
N SER A 58 -7.85 40.46 -3.11
CA SER A 58 -7.55 39.06 -2.88
C SER A 58 -7.89 38.26 -4.11
N GLU A 59 -7.06 37.29 -4.41
CA GLU A 59 -7.36 36.31 -5.44
C GLU A 59 -8.68 35.58 -5.09
N PRO A 60 -9.60 35.40 -6.06
CA PRO A 60 -10.79 34.62 -5.81
C PRO A 60 -10.43 33.15 -5.62
N THR A 61 -11.22 32.40 -4.83
CA THR A 61 -10.98 30.96 -4.60
C THR A 61 -11.33 30.06 -5.81
N SER A 62 -11.91 30.63 -6.87
CA SER A 62 -12.21 29.94 -8.12
C SER A 62 -12.62 30.95 -9.20
N GLY A 63 -12.28 30.69 -10.47
CA GLY A 63 -12.75 31.51 -11.60
C GLY A 63 -12.15 32.91 -11.59
N SER A 64 -12.99 33.95 -11.61
CA SER A 64 -12.55 35.35 -11.61
C SER A 64 -13.50 36.25 -10.83
N ASN A 65 -12.99 37.38 -10.34
CA ASN A 65 -13.79 38.42 -9.69
C ASN A 65 -13.39 39.81 -10.20
N THR A 66 -14.38 40.62 -10.59
CA THR A 66 -14.13 42.01 -10.99
C THR A 66 -14.14 42.92 -9.78
N GLU A 67 -12.97 43.45 -9.47
CA GLU A 67 -12.75 44.45 -8.44
C GLU A 67 -12.83 45.87 -9.03
N SER A 68 -12.88 46.88 -8.16
CA SER A 68 -12.91 48.27 -8.61
C SER A 68 -11.98 49.20 -7.86
N ILE A 69 -11.28 50.04 -8.61
CA ILE A 69 -10.50 51.17 -8.10
C ILE A 69 -11.37 52.41 -8.21
N THR A 70 -11.56 53.12 -7.09
CA THR A 70 -12.35 54.35 -7.10
C THR A 70 -11.48 55.51 -7.60
N VAL A 71 -11.91 56.18 -8.67
CA VAL A 71 -11.38 57.48 -9.05
C VAL A 71 -12.21 58.58 -8.37
N THR A 72 -11.54 59.60 -7.86
CA THR A 72 -12.14 60.73 -7.15
C THR A 72 -11.84 62.04 -7.85
N LEU A 73 -12.86 62.89 -7.92
CA LEU A 73 -12.77 64.26 -8.41
C LEU A 73 -12.98 65.20 -7.21
N SER A 74 -12.14 66.23 -7.09
CA SER A 74 -12.27 67.24 -6.02
C SER A 74 -13.63 67.97 -6.05
N GLU A 75 -14.21 68.15 -7.23
CA GLU A 75 -15.55 68.69 -7.48
C GLU A 75 -16.16 68.04 -8.74
N ALA A 76 -17.46 68.20 -8.96
CA ALA A 76 -18.14 67.61 -10.11
C ALA A 76 -17.91 68.42 -11.40
N LEU A 77 -17.54 67.75 -12.50
CA LEU A 77 -17.41 68.38 -13.82
C LEU A 77 -18.79 68.68 -14.45
N SER A 78 -18.86 69.76 -15.22
CA SER A 78 -20.06 70.14 -15.99
C SER A 78 -20.22 69.36 -17.30
N SER A 79 -19.17 68.68 -17.75
CA SER A 79 -19.11 67.81 -18.92
C SER A 79 -18.69 66.40 -18.50
N GLU A 80 -18.91 65.42 -19.38
CA GLU A 80 -18.40 64.06 -19.15
C GLU A 80 -16.87 64.01 -19.28
N LEU A 81 -16.24 63.15 -18.47
CA LEU A 81 -14.80 62.90 -18.52
C LEU A 81 -14.55 61.47 -19.02
N ASN A 82 -13.79 61.34 -20.11
CA ASN A 82 -13.36 60.04 -20.63
C ASN A 82 -11.96 59.71 -20.11
N LEU A 83 -11.90 58.79 -19.14
CA LEU A 83 -10.63 58.25 -18.64
C LEU A 83 -10.26 56.99 -19.41
N THR A 84 -9.04 56.91 -19.91
CA THR A 84 -8.46 55.65 -20.40
C THR A 84 -7.71 54.98 -19.26
N ILE A 85 -8.04 53.74 -18.96
CA ILE A 85 -7.32 52.89 -18.01
C ILE A 85 -6.40 51.91 -18.73
N SER A 86 -5.27 51.59 -18.09
CA SER A 86 -4.34 50.56 -18.55
C SER A 86 -3.61 49.89 -17.38
N THR A 87 -3.08 48.70 -17.62
CA THR A 87 -2.35 47.89 -16.63
C THR A 87 -1.01 47.41 -17.16
N SER A 88 -0.02 47.26 -16.29
CA SER A 88 1.26 46.59 -16.59
C SER A 88 1.75 45.72 -15.44
N ASP A 89 2.43 44.63 -15.80
CA ASP A 89 2.98 43.66 -14.84
C ASP A 89 4.14 44.28 -14.04
N ILE A 90 4.18 44.01 -12.73
CA ILE A 90 5.37 44.24 -11.88
C ILE A 90 5.90 42.90 -11.40
N THR A 91 5.12 42.19 -10.58
CA THR A 91 5.39 40.81 -10.16
C THR A 91 4.23 39.86 -10.49
N ALA A 92 3.03 40.40 -10.66
CA ALA A 92 1.88 39.69 -11.21
C ALA A 92 2.11 39.35 -12.69
N ARG A 93 1.44 38.32 -13.17
CA ARG A 93 1.44 37.89 -14.58
C ARG A 93 0.09 38.25 -15.20
N SER A 94 0.11 38.93 -16.34
CA SER A 94 -1.10 39.14 -17.16
C SER A 94 -1.32 38.06 -18.23
N GLU A 95 -0.32 37.21 -18.47
CA GLU A 95 -0.34 36.17 -19.50
C GLU A 95 0.14 34.81 -18.96
N GLY A 96 -0.08 33.76 -19.74
CA GLY A 96 0.32 32.39 -19.39
C GLY A 96 -0.70 31.63 -18.54
N ALA A 97 -0.34 30.41 -18.12
CA ALA A 97 -1.21 29.51 -17.37
C ALA A 97 -1.58 30.04 -15.97
N PHE A 98 -0.66 30.80 -15.36
CA PHE A 98 -0.81 31.32 -13.98
C PHE A 98 -1.06 32.84 -13.95
N LYS A 99 -1.84 33.36 -14.90
CA LYS A 99 -2.17 34.80 -14.94
C LYS A 99 -3.01 35.20 -13.73
N ASN A 100 -2.66 36.32 -13.09
CA ASN A 100 -3.34 36.84 -11.91
C ASN A 100 -4.52 37.78 -12.25
N PHE A 101 -4.51 38.40 -13.43
CA PHE A 101 -5.51 39.38 -13.84
C PHE A 101 -5.66 39.43 -15.35
N ASP A 102 -6.77 40.00 -15.84
CA ASP A 102 -6.93 40.30 -17.27
C ASP A 102 -6.28 41.65 -17.60
N SER A 103 -5.28 41.63 -18.49
CA SER A 103 -4.60 42.86 -18.91
C SER A 103 -5.54 43.82 -19.64
N ILE A 104 -5.38 45.10 -19.30
CA ILE A 104 -6.04 46.22 -19.95
C ILE A 104 -4.97 47.03 -20.67
N SER A 105 -4.89 46.89 -21.99
CA SER A 105 -3.97 47.70 -22.81
C SER A 105 -4.45 49.14 -22.95
N ALA A 106 -5.76 49.33 -23.19
CA ALA A 106 -6.47 50.59 -23.13
C ALA A 106 -7.99 50.33 -23.05
N GLN A 107 -8.66 50.88 -22.04
CA GLN A 107 -10.13 50.87 -21.94
C GLN A 107 -10.64 52.24 -21.53
N VAL A 108 -11.62 52.78 -22.26
CA VAL A 108 -12.23 54.08 -21.94
C VAL A 108 -13.40 53.89 -20.97
N ILE A 109 -13.39 54.64 -19.87
CA ILE A 109 -14.45 54.74 -18.86
C ILE A 109 -14.96 56.18 -18.86
N THR A 110 -16.25 56.35 -19.13
CA THR A 110 -16.92 57.65 -19.11
C THR A 110 -17.46 57.95 -17.72
N ILE A 111 -17.03 59.06 -17.14
CA ILE A 111 -17.55 59.63 -15.90
C ILE A 111 -18.62 60.66 -16.28
N PRO A 112 -19.90 60.44 -15.93
CA PRO A 112 -20.97 61.37 -16.28
C PRO A 112 -20.79 62.73 -15.59
N ALA A 113 -21.14 63.81 -16.30
CA ALA A 113 -21.22 65.15 -15.72
C ALA A 113 -22.03 65.15 -14.41
N GLY A 114 -21.59 65.93 -13.43
CA GLY A 114 -22.19 65.96 -12.09
C GLY A 114 -21.71 64.88 -11.12
N SER A 115 -20.89 63.91 -11.57
CA SER A 115 -20.32 62.87 -10.71
C SER A 115 -19.00 63.33 -10.08
N THR A 116 -18.78 62.98 -8.81
CA THR A 116 -17.51 63.23 -8.10
C THR A 116 -16.63 61.98 -7.97
N SER A 117 -17.11 60.83 -8.43
CA SER A 117 -16.38 59.57 -8.37
C SER A 117 -16.90 58.57 -9.39
N ALA A 118 -16.06 57.62 -9.79
CA ALA A 118 -16.45 56.46 -10.58
C ALA A 118 -15.66 55.21 -10.16
N SER A 119 -16.23 54.03 -10.44
CA SER A 119 -15.58 52.74 -10.22
C SER A 119 -14.88 52.30 -11.51
N LEU A 120 -13.57 52.14 -11.47
CA LEU A 120 -12.75 51.67 -12.58
C LEU A 120 -12.51 50.15 -12.41
N PRO A 121 -12.88 49.30 -13.38
CA PRO A 121 -12.84 47.85 -13.22
C PRO A 121 -11.42 47.27 -13.31
N LEU A 122 -11.19 46.15 -12.62
CA LEU A 122 -10.03 45.28 -12.76
C LEU A 122 -10.47 43.82 -12.49
N ASN A 123 -10.37 42.94 -13.47
CA ASN A 123 -10.72 41.53 -13.29
C ASN A 123 -9.52 40.74 -12.73
N ILE A 124 -9.68 40.17 -11.54
CA ILE A 124 -8.69 39.31 -10.86
C ILE A 124 -9.07 37.85 -11.10
N LEU A 125 -8.08 37.00 -11.33
CA LEU A 125 -8.25 35.61 -11.74
C LEU A 125 -7.69 34.67 -10.70
N HIS A 126 -8.37 33.55 -10.48
CA HIS A 126 -7.82 32.43 -9.74
C HIS A 126 -6.85 31.64 -10.62
N ASN A 127 -5.61 31.44 -10.17
CA ASN A 127 -4.56 30.80 -10.95
C ASN A 127 -4.15 29.39 -10.46
N ASN A 128 -4.67 28.94 -9.32
CA ASN A 128 -4.34 27.65 -8.67
C ASN A 128 -2.85 27.45 -8.38
N LEU A 129 -2.10 28.54 -8.17
CA LEU A 129 -0.67 28.55 -7.91
C LEU A 129 -0.45 29.15 -6.52
N HIS A 130 -0.04 28.33 -5.56
CA HIS A 130 0.41 28.83 -4.27
C HIS A 130 1.63 29.75 -4.48
N GLU A 131 1.51 31.02 -4.09
CA GLU A 131 2.53 32.03 -4.33
C GLU A 131 2.57 33.18 -3.32
N ALA A 132 3.64 33.97 -3.37
CA ALA A 132 3.68 35.22 -2.60
C ALA A 132 2.80 36.29 -3.27
N ASN A 133 2.36 37.28 -2.48
CA ASN A 133 1.61 38.43 -2.99
C ASN A 133 2.24 39.03 -4.25
N LYS A 134 1.38 39.30 -5.23
CA LYS A 134 1.78 39.85 -6.53
C LYS A 134 1.36 41.29 -6.68
N THR A 135 2.02 42.00 -7.57
CA THR A 135 1.78 43.42 -7.82
C THR A 135 1.70 43.72 -9.30
N LEU A 136 0.84 44.67 -9.64
CA LEU A 136 0.72 45.27 -10.96
C LEU A 136 0.60 46.80 -10.82
N GLN A 137 0.89 47.50 -11.91
CA GLN A 137 0.64 48.94 -12.02
C GLN A 137 -0.66 49.18 -12.78
N TYR A 138 -1.55 49.98 -12.19
CA TYR A 138 -2.79 50.43 -12.78
C TYR A 138 -2.70 51.93 -13.06
N SER A 139 -2.99 52.34 -14.29
CA SER A 139 -2.79 53.73 -14.73
C SER A 139 -4.10 54.32 -15.28
N ILE A 140 -4.30 55.62 -15.05
CA ILE A 140 -5.32 56.42 -15.72
C ILE A 140 -4.68 57.50 -16.59
N SER A 141 -5.27 57.79 -17.73
CA SER A 141 -4.95 58.92 -18.59
C SER A 141 -6.21 59.55 -19.16
N ALA A 142 -6.13 60.81 -19.57
CA ALA A 142 -7.21 61.54 -20.20
C ALA A 142 -6.62 62.54 -21.21
N ASP A 143 -7.45 63.07 -22.09
CA ASP A 143 -7.05 64.16 -22.98
C ASP A 143 -6.75 65.42 -22.15
N SER A 144 -5.89 66.31 -22.64
CA SER A 144 -5.60 67.56 -21.93
C SER A 144 -6.82 68.49 -21.97
N SER A 145 -7.21 69.04 -20.81
CA SER A 145 -8.27 70.04 -20.68
C SER A 145 -7.88 71.08 -19.64
N ASP A 146 -8.42 72.30 -19.76
CA ASP A 146 -8.30 73.34 -18.73
C ASP A 146 -9.27 73.09 -17.55
N ASP A 147 -10.28 72.24 -17.73
CA ASP A 147 -11.33 71.96 -16.72
C ASP A 147 -10.85 71.07 -15.57
N TYR A 148 -9.81 70.25 -15.80
CA TYR A 148 -9.33 69.26 -14.84
C TYR A 148 -7.82 68.98 -14.96
N GLU A 149 -7.24 68.47 -13.88
CA GLU A 149 -5.85 68.03 -13.81
C GLU A 149 -5.76 66.65 -13.14
N LEU A 150 -4.95 65.75 -13.71
CA LEU A 150 -4.72 64.43 -13.15
C LEU A 150 -3.61 64.50 -12.08
N SER A 151 -4.01 64.57 -10.81
CA SER A 151 -3.11 64.74 -9.66
C SER A 151 -2.40 63.45 -9.23
N ASN A 152 -3.04 62.29 -9.39
CA ASN A 152 -2.38 60.99 -9.31
C ASN A 152 -2.92 60.06 -10.38
N THR A 153 -2.03 59.59 -11.25
CA THR A 153 -2.36 58.73 -12.40
C THR A 153 -2.00 57.27 -12.20
N LEU A 154 -1.27 56.92 -11.13
CA LEU A 154 -0.73 55.59 -10.92
C LEU A 154 -1.22 55.00 -9.59
N SER A 155 -1.60 53.73 -9.63
CA SER A 155 -1.88 52.90 -8.46
C SER A 155 -1.07 51.61 -8.54
N THR A 156 -0.37 51.26 -7.47
CA THR A 156 0.20 49.92 -7.31
C THR A 156 -0.85 49.02 -6.66
N VAL A 157 -1.34 48.05 -7.43
CA VAL A 157 -2.33 47.08 -6.96
C VAL A 157 -1.59 45.83 -6.47
N THR A 158 -1.88 45.42 -5.24
CA THR A 158 -1.39 44.16 -4.66
C THR A 158 -2.50 43.12 -4.72
N ILE A 159 -2.20 41.93 -5.24
CA ILE A 159 -3.07 40.76 -5.24
C ILE A 159 -2.51 39.80 -4.19
N THR A 160 -3.30 39.51 -3.16
CA THR A 160 -2.93 38.51 -2.14
C THR A 160 -3.34 37.12 -2.60
N ASP A 161 -2.42 36.16 -2.45
CA ASP A 161 -2.67 34.77 -2.77
C ASP A 161 -3.78 34.16 -1.90
N ALA A 162 -4.59 33.30 -2.50
CA ALA A 162 -5.66 32.55 -1.84
C ALA A 162 -5.40 31.04 -1.84
N ASP A 163 -4.35 30.58 -2.53
CA ASP A 163 -3.96 29.18 -2.59
C ASP A 163 -3.17 28.75 -1.34
N ALA A 164 -3.51 27.59 -0.79
CA ALA A 164 -2.87 27.05 0.40
C ALA A 164 -1.47 26.51 0.08
N GLU A 165 -0.65 26.16 1.08
CA GLU A 165 0.58 25.39 0.78
C GLU A 165 0.18 24.00 0.22
N PRO A 166 0.82 23.50 -0.87
CA PRO A 166 0.46 22.22 -1.45
C PRO A 166 0.81 21.04 -0.55
N THR A 167 -0.05 20.04 -0.57
CA THR A 167 0.28 18.71 -0.08
C THR A 167 1.02 17.88 -1.12
N VAL A 168 1.86 16.94 -0.67
CA VAL A 168 2.56 15.96 -1.51
C VAL A 168 2.22 14.53 -1.08
N SER A 169 2.00 13.64 -2.06
CA SER A 169 1.60 12.25 -1.86
C SER A 169 2.08 11.32 -2.96
N PHE A 170 2.11 10.01 -2.73
CA PHE A 170 2.21 9.04 -3.82
C PHE A 170 0.84 8.84 -4.48
N SER A 171 0.82 8.67 -5.80
CA SER A 171 -0.43 8.40 -6.54
C SER A 171 -0.99 6.99 -6.32
N HIS A 172 -0.16 6.09 -5.80
CA HIS A 172 -0.52 4.71 -5.45
C HIS A 172 0.18 4.31 -4.16
N SER A 173 -0.47 3.46 -3.36
CA SER A 173 0.14 2.85 -2.17
C SER A 173 0.94 1.58 -2.51
N ASN A 174 0.60 0.90 -3.61
CA ASN A 174 1.34 -0.26 -4.09
C ASN A 174 1.30 -0.44 -5.61
N LYS A 175 2.25 -1.21 -6.13
CA LYS A 175 2.35 -1.70 -7.51
C LYS A 175 2.92 -3.12 -7.50
N VAL A 176 2.49 -3.95 -8.45
CA VAL A 176 3.10 -5.26 -8.73
C VAL A 176 3.96 -5.13 -9.97
N VAL A 177 5.17 -5.69 -9.95
CA VAL A 177 6.14 -5.66 -11.05
C VAL A 177 6.60 -7.09 -11.31
N LEU A 178 6.24 -7.67 -12.44
CA LEU A 178 6.74 -8.99 -12.81
C LEU A 178 8.21 -8.88 -13.20
N GLU A 179 8.96 -9.98 -13.06
CA GLU A 179 10.35 -10.02 -13.52
C GLU A 179 10.48 -9.63 -15.00
N GLY A 180 11.46 -8.77 -15.29
CA GLY A 180 11.69 -8.22 -16.62
C GLY A 180 10.77 -7.05 -17.00
N ASP A 181 9.75 -6.74 -16.20
CA ASP A 181 8.83 -5.64 -16.44
C ASP A 181 9.20 -4.37 -15.65
N THR A 182 8.55 -3.27 -16.00
CA THR A 182 8.69 -1.97 -15.32
C THR A 182 7.33 -1.48 -14.84
N ALA A 183 7.27 -1.06 -13.58
CA ALA A 183 6.12 -0.35 -13.03
C ALA A 183 6.49 1.08 -12.66
N GLN A 184 5.53 2.00 -12.86
CA GLN A 184 5.67 3.41 -12.52
C GLN A 184 4.54 3.87 -11.60
N SER A 185 4.89 4.72 -10.66
CA SER A 185 4.00 5.57 -9.86
C SER A 185 4.48 7.02 -9.95
N ASN A 186 3.79 7.94 -9.29
CA ASN A 186 4.19 9.35 -9.23
C ASN A 186 4.20 9.84 -7.78
N ILE A 187 5.10 10.78 -7.50
CA ILE A 187 4.97 11.73 -6.40
C ILE A 187 4.18 12.91 -6.96
N GLU A 188 3.04 13.24 -6.36
CA GLU A 188 2.07 14.22 -6.88
C GLU A 188 1.79 15.31 -5.86
N LEU A 189 1.53 16.52 -6.36
CA LEU A 189 1.10 17.68 -5.59
C LEU A 189 -0.40 17.91 -5.76
N SER A 190 -1.06 18.37 -4.70
CA SER A 190 -2.49 18.76 -4.77
C SER A 190 -2.76 19.95 -5.69
N HIS A 191 -1.78 20.85 -5.85
CA HIS A 191 -1.83 22.01 -6.75
C HIS A 191 -0.42 22.59 -6.95
N TYR A 192 -0.30 23.62 -7.79
CA TYR A 192 0.98 24.15 -8.22
C TYR A 192 1.66 24.99 -7.13
N SER A 193 2.99 25.02 -7.15
CA SER A 193 3.82 25.89 -6.31
C SER A 193 4.76 26.73 -7.16
N TYR A 194 4.97 28.00 -6.78
CA TYR A 194 5.97 28.86 -7.40
C TYR A 194 7.42 28.51 -7.01
N LYS A 195 7.60 27.62 -6.03
CA LYS A 195 8.90 27.12 -5.58
C LYS A 195 9.07 25.66 -5.95
N ASP A 196 10.31 25.26 -6.15
CA ASP A 196 10.66 23.84 -6.22
C ASP A 196 10.32 23.15 -4.89
N ILE A 197 9.77 21.95 -5.01
CA ILE A 197 9.45 21.07 -3.88
C ILE A 197 10.49 19.96 -3.84
N THR A 198 11.05 19.74 -2.65
CA THR A 198 12.04 18.68 -2.40
C THR A 198 11.42 17.66 -1.45
N VAL A 199 11.38 16.41 -1.87
CA VAL A 199 10.86 15.28 -1.08
C VAL A 199 12.01 14.34 -0.76
N THR A 200 12.24 14.08 0.53
CA THR A 200 13.22 13.10 0.99
C THR A 200 12.51 11.79 1.30
N LEU A 201 13.02 10.71 0.73
CA LEU A 201 12.52 9.36 0.87
C LEU A 201 13.44 8.53 1.78
N GLU A 202 12.86 7.57 2.46
CA GLU A 202 13.53 6.42 3.03
C GLU A 202 13.16 5.18 2.21
N GLN A 203 14.13 4.31 1.94
CA GLN A 203 13.91 3.05 1.24
C GLN A 203 14.05 1.88 2.21
N THR A 204 13.08 0.97 2.20
CA THR A 204 13.07 -0.29 2.94
C THR A 204 12.54 -1.40 2.04
N GLY A 205 12.39 -2.62 2.57
CA GLY A 205 11.98 -3.79 1.79
C GLY A 205 13.02 -4.90 1.91
N ILE A 206 12.76 -6.00 1.21
CA ILE A 206 13.66 -7.16 1.17
C ILE A 206 14.38 -7.32 -0.17
N ALA A 207 13.88 -6.65 -1.23
CA ALA A 207 14.55 -6.61 -2.51
C ALA A 207 15.86 -5.80 -2.41
N THR A 208 16.89 -6.34 -3.01
CA THR A 208 18.25 -5.85 -3.09
C THR A 208 18.52 -5.21 -4.45
N ASP A 209 19.74 -4.67 -4.62
CA ASP A 209 20.15 -4.10 -5.90
C ASP A 209 20.29 -5.15 -7.01
N ASP A 210 20.31 -6.46 -6.68
CA ASP A 210 20.34 -7.54 -7.67
C ASP A 210 18.97 -7.81 -8.30
N ASP A 211 17.88 -7.42 -7.63
CA ASP A 211 16.49 -7.78 -8.00
C ASP A 211 15.81 -6.69 -8.84
N TYR A 212 16.29 -5.45 -8.78
CA TYR A 212 15.68 -4.35 -9.52
C TYR A 212 16.64 -3.23 -9.92
N THR A 213 16.12 -2.30 -10.72
CA THR A 213 16.71 -0.96 -10.94
C THR A 213 15.65 0.12 -10.75
N SER A 214 16.06 1.30 -10.29
CA SER A 214 15.18 2.47 -10.12
C SER A 214 15.58 3.61 -11.05
N ASN A 215 14.62 4.46 -11.45
CA ASN A 215 14.92 5.73 -12.11
C ASN A 215 15.45 6.81 -11.15
N LEU A 216 15.39 6.57 -9.84
CA LEU A 216 15.87 7.50 -8.83
C LEU A 216 17.40 7.46 -8.77
N THR A 217 18.04 8.61 -8.99
CA THR A 217 19.49 8.78 -8.80
C THR A 217 19.87 9.09 -7.36
N SER A 218 18.91 9.48 -6.54
CA SER A 218 19.04 9.69 -5.09
C SER A 218 17.67 9.59 -4.42
N LEU A 219 17.65 9.40 -3.10
CA LEU A 219 16.43 9.42 -2.29
C LEU A 219 15.92 10.84 -1.99
N THR A 220 16.39 11.86 -2.72
CA THR A 220 15.86 13.22 -2.68
C THR A 220 15.31 13.57 -4.05
N VAL A 221 13.99 13.64 -4.15
CA VAL A 221 13.27 13.91 -5.41
C VAL A 221 12.84 15.36 -5.46
N GLN A 222 13.10 16.02 -6.59
CA GLN A 222 12.68 17.40 -6.85
C GLN A 222 11.48 17.41 -7.79
N ILE A 223 10.45 18.16 -7.41
CA ILE A 223 9.36 18.59 -8.30
C ILE A 223 9.60 20.07 -8.57
N ASN A 224 9.88 20.42 -9.82
CA ASN A 224 10.17 21.80 -10.19
C ASN A 224 8.94 22.69 -9.96
N ALA A 225 9.18 23.99 -9.73
CA ALA A 225 8.14 24.99 -9.69
C ALA A 225 7.20 24.86 -10.90
N GLU A 226 5.91 25.11 -10.67
CA GLU A 226 4.87 25.05 -11.69
C GLU A 226 4.69 23.65 -12.35
N SER A 227 5.19 22.60 -11.70
CA SER A 227 4.93 21.19 -12.06
C SER A 227 4.12 20.49 -10.96
N LEU A 228 3.32 19.49 -11.33
CA LEU A 228 2.46 18.77 -10.38
C LEU A 228 3.01 17.42 -9.93
N SER A 229 4.00 16.86 -10.63
CA SER A 229 4.41 15.49 -10.35
C SER A 229 5.84 15.20 -10.77
N SER A 230 6.44 14.21 -10.12
CA SER A 230 7.68 13.55 -10.56
C SER A 230 7.50 12.03 -10.57
N PRO A 231 7.91 11.32 -11.64
CA PRO A 231 7.72 9.89 -11.74
C PRO A 231 8.72 9.12 -10.88
N ILE A 232 8.26 8.01 -10.31
CA ILE A 232 9.08 7.00 -9.67
C ILE A 232 8.80 5.65 -10.33
N SER A 233 9.83 4.97 -10.80
CA SER A 233 9.70 3.68 -11.47
C SER A 233 10.73 2.69 -10.98
N ILE A 234 10.30 1.43 -10.97
CA ILE A 234 11.13 0.27 -10.68
C ILE A 234 11.00 -0.70 -11.85
N THR A 235 12.14 -1.19 -12.32
CA THR A 235 12.25 -2.28 -13.29
C THR A 235 12.77 -3.49 -12.55
N ALA A 236 11.94 -4.54 -12.43
CA ALA A 236 12.38 -5.81 -11.86
C ALA A 236 13.31 -6.49 -12.86
N LYS A 237 14.46 -6.96 -12.39
CA LYS A 237 15.40 -7.69 -13.22
C LYS A 237 14.86 -9.10 -13.38
N GLN A 238 15.03 -9.66 -14.58
CA GLN A 238 14.80 -11.07 -14.80
C GLN A 238 16.11 -11.79 -14.58
N ASP A 239 16.12 -12.76 -13.68
CA ASP A 239 17.28 -13.63 -13.50
C ASP A 239 16.90 -15.12 -13.59
N GLY A 240 17.74 -16.01 -13.05
CA GLY A 240 17.50 -17.45 -13.08
C GLY A 240 17.52 -18.08 -11.69
N LEU A 241 17.46 -17.26 -10.63
CA LEU A 241 17.39 -17.69 -9.25
C LEU A 241 15.91 -17.87 -8.90
N SER A 242 15.59 -19.06 -8.39
CA SER A 242 14.24 -19.34 -7.91
C SER A 242 14.10 -18.77 -6.50
N GLU A 243 13.33 -17.68 -6.40
CA GLU A 243 13.15 -16.90 -5.17
C GLU A 243 11.67 -16.63 -4.84
N GLY A 244 11.43 -16.21 -3.60
CA GLY A 244 10.10 -15.81 -3.13
C GLY A 244 9.77 -14.38 -3.55
N GLY A 245 8.53 -13.94 -3.31
CA GLY A 245 8.15 -12.55 -3.56
C GLY A 245 8.91 -11.56 -2.69
N GLU A 246 9.23 -10.41 -3.27
CA GLU A 246 10.03 -9.37 -2.62
C GLU A 246 9.39 -7.99 -2.72
N THR A 247 9.89 -7.04 -1.94
CA THR A 247 9.36 -5.66 -1.93
C THR A 247 10.45 -4.60 -1.94
N VAL A 248 10.16 -3.51 -2.65
CA VAL A 248 10.87 -2.22 -2.54
C VAL A 248 9.86 -1.20 -2.03
N ILE A 249 10.12 -0.62 -0.86
CA ILE A 249 9.21 0.30 -0.18
C ILE A 249 9.87 1.67 -0.07
N TYR A 250 9.21 2.69 -0.62
CA TYR A 250 9.57 4.09 -0.45
C TYR A 250 8.61 4.77 0.51
N LYS A 251 9.16 5.48 1.49
CA LYS A 251 8.38 6.31 2.43
C LYS A 251 8.86 7.75 2.40
N MET A 252 7.93 8.70 2.33
CA MET A 252 8.26 10.12 2.48
C MET A 252 8.54 10.44 3.95
N ILE A 253 9.74 10.97 4.23
CA ILE A 253 10.17 11.30 5.60
C ILE A 253 10.32 12.80 5.84
N ALA A 254 10.51 13.59 4.78
CA ALA A 254 10.54 15.05 4.84
C ALA A 254 10.13 15.67 3.51
N SER A 255 9.58 16.88 3.57
CA SER A 255 9.26 17.71 2.42
C SER A 255 9.67 19.16 2.67
N GLY A 256 10.06 19.87 1.61
CA GLY A 256 10.28 21.31 1.61
C GLY A 256 9.29 22.03 0.69
N ASN A 257 8.67 23.11 1.18
CA ASN A 257 7.63 23.90 0.48
C ASN A 257 6.34 23.13 0.13
N ALA A 258 6.09 22.02 0.82
CA ALA A 258 4.87 21.23 0.74
C ALA A 258 4.66 20.47 2.05
N VAL A 259 3.42 20.06 2.33
CA VAL A 259 3.05 19.24 3.48
C VAL A 259 2.84 17.78 3.05
N ILE A 260 3.45 16.81 3.73
CA ILE A 260 3.23 15.38 3.42
C ILE A 260 1.79 14.99 3.78
N ASP A 261 1.08 14.37 2.84
CA ASP A 261 -0.17 13.66 3.14
C ASP A 261 0.14 12.29 3.76
N THR A 262 0.06 12.22 5.08
CA THR A 262 0.33 10.99 5.86
C THR A 262 -0.59 9.81 5.54
N SER A 263 -1.69 10.02 4.81
CA SER A 263 -2.55 8.92 4.37
C SER A 263 -1.99 8.18 3.14
N SER A 264 -1.07 8.80 2.41
CA SER A 264 -0.50 8.34 1.14
C SER A 264 1.01 8.62 1.02
N ASP A 265 1.73 8.48 2.14
CA ASP A 265 3.16 8.78 2.27
C ASP A 265 4.09 7.58 1.97
N THR A 266 3.51 6.42 1.67
CA THR A 266 4.22 5.15 1.48
C THR A 266 3.80 4.50 0.17
N LEU A 267 4.79 4.03 -0.61
CA LEU A 267 4.62 3.30 -1.87
C LEU A 267 5.42 2.00 -1.83
N SER A 268 4.76 0.87 -2.05
CA SER A 268 5.39 -0.45 -2.13
C SER A 268 5.36 -1.00 -3.57
N PHE A 269 6.51 -1.31 -4.13
CA PHE A 269 6.60 -2.18 -5.31
C PHE A 269 6.78 -3.62 -4.82
N TYR A 270 5.88 -4.51 -5.23
CA TYR A 270 5.97 -5.94 -5.00
C TYR A 270 6.49 -6.61 -6.27
N ILE A 271 7.58 -7.34 -6.16
CA ILE A 271 8.16 -8.15 -7.23
C ILE A 271 7.78 -9.60 -6.89
N PRO A 272 6.81 -10.21 -7.60
CA PRO A 272 6.51 -11.62 -7.39
C PRO A 272 7.73 -12.43 -7.82
N GLY A 273 8.23 -13.28 -6.92
CA GLY A 273 9.28 -14.23 -7.26
C GLY A 273 8.74 -15.39 -8.08
N ASP A 274 9.64 -16.23 -8.55
CA ASP A 274 9.33 -17.42 -9.36
C ASP A 274 8.69 -18.56 -8.54
N ASN A 275 8.80 -18.52 -7.21
CA ASN A 275 8.23 -19.55 -6.36
C ASN A 275 6.70 -19.42 -6.29
N GLN A 276 6.00 -20.42 -6.82
CA GLN A 276 4.54 -20.51 -6.84
C GLN A 276 4.08 -21.69 -6.00
N ILE A 277 2.90 -21.58 -5.38
CA ILE A 277 2.26 -22.73 -4.72
C ILE A 277 2.07 -23.86 -5.75
N ASN A 278 2.34 -25.10 -5.33
CA ASN A 278 2.02 -26.28 -6.14
C ASN A 278 0.56 -26.26 -6.56
N ASP A 279 0.29 -26.86 -7.71
CA ASP A 279 -1.08 -27.13 -8.11
C ASP A 279 -1.66 -28.26 -7.25
N THR A 280 -2.96 -28.52 -7.35
CA THR A 280 -3.61 -29.55 -6.54
C THR A 280 -3.33 -30.98 -7.05
N GLY A 281 -2.84 -31.10 -8.28
CA GLY A 281 -2.55 -32.37 -8.94
C GLY A 281 -3.75 -33.09 -9.55
N TYR A 282 -4.90 -32.43 -9.65
CA TYR A 282 -6.02 -32.93 -10.43
C TYR A 282 -5.75 -32.81 -11.94
N VAL A 283 -5.66 -33.95 -12.61
CA VAL A 283 -5.54 -34.00 -14.09
C VAL A 283 -6.84 -34.34 -14.82
N ASN A 284 -7.89 -34.67 -14.06
CA ASN A 284 -9.19 -35.03 -14.60
C ASN A 284 -10.23 -33.96 -14.28
N TYR A 285 -11.22 -33.85 -15.15
CA TYR A 285 -12.29 -32.87 -15.10
C TYR A 285 -13.54 -33.43 -14.45
N PHE A 286 -14.27 -32.55 -13.78
CA PHE A 286 -15.66 -32.74 -13.37
C PHE A 286 -16.61 -32.64 -14.57
N ASP A 287 -17.40 -33.67 -14.81
CA ASP A 287 -18.32 -33.76 -15.95
C ASP A 287 -19.79 -33.43 -15.61
N GLY A 288 -20.07 -33.03 -14.36
CA GLY A 288 -21.43 -32.85 -13.84
C GLY A 288 -21.89 -33.99 -12.93
N ALA A 289 -21.18 -35.11 -12.89
CA ALA A 289 -21.47 -36.27 -12.04
C ALA A 289 -20.23 -36.77 -11.28
N ASN A 290 -19.08 -36.87 -11.94
CA ASN A 290 -17.84 -37.44 -11.40
C ASN A 290 -16.61 -36.59 -11.77
N PHE A 291 -15.47 -36.85 -11.13
CA PHE A 291 -14.18 -36.15 -11.34
C PHE A 291 -13.16 -36.99 -12.14
N ASP A 292 -13.63 -37.80 -13.09
CA ASP A 292 -12.81 -38.78 -13.83
C ASP A 292 -12.76 -38.54 -15.35
N SER A 293 -13.33 -37.43 -15.85
CA SER A 293 -13.26 -37.11 -17.27
C SER A 293 -11.84 -36.71 -17.67
N GLN A 294 -11.31 -37.29 -18.75
CA GLN A 294 -9.99 -36.93 -19.29
C GLN A 294 -10.05 -35.80 -20.33
N VAL A 295 -11.25 -35.29 -20.62
CA VAL A 295 -11.47 -34.22 -21.59
C VAL A 295 -12.24 -33.08 -20.95
N ALA A 296 -11.76 -31.86 -21.15
CA ALA A 296 -12.36 -30.62 -20.67
C ALA A 296 -13.82 -30.47 -21.16
N PRO A 297 -14.82 -30.51 -20.26
CA PRO A 297 -16.22 -30.35 -20.63
C PRO A 297 -16.55 -28.88 -20.85
N THR A 298 -17.10 -28.55 -22.02
CA THR A 298 -17.51 -27.15 -22.35
C THR A 298 -18.58 -26.57 -21.42
N SER A 299 -19.31 -27.43 -20.70
CA SER A 299 -20.34 -27.04 -19.74
C SER A 299 -19.79 -26.62 -18.37
N TYR A 300 -18.53 -26.98 -18.09
CA TYR A 300 -17.83 -26.68 -16.85
C TYR A 300 -16.40 -26.21 -17.19
N PRO A 301 -16.24 -25.00 -17.79
CA PRO A 301 -14.93 -24.46 -18.13
C PRO A 301 -14.17 -23.95 -16.90
N ASN A 302 -12.86 -23.73 -17.05
CA ASN A 302 -11.94 -23.21 -16.02
C ASN A 302 -11.78 -24.15 -14.82
N GLN A 303 -11.58 -25.44 -15.08
CA GLN A 303 -11.27 -26.42 -14.03
C GLN A 303 -9.77 -26.51 -13.77
N ASP A 304 -9.40 -27.07 -12.63
CA ASP A 304 -8.01 -27.20 -12.16
C ASP A 304 -7.09 -27.78 -13.25
N ALA A 305 -7.49 -28.90 -13.84
CA ALA A 305 -6.80 -29.61 -14.93
C ALA A 305 -6.66 -28.82 -16.26
N GLU A 306 -7.10 -27.56 -16.33
CA GLU A 306 -6.86 -26.66 -17.47
C GLU A 306 -5.69 -25.68 -17.22
N TYR A 307 -5.17 -25.60 -16.00
CA TYR A 307 -4.16 -24.62 -15.59
C TYR A 307 -2.94 -25.28 -14.96
N GLY A 308 -1.98 -24.49 -14.50
CA GLY A 308 -0.85 -24.97 -13.71
C GLY A 308 0.14 -25.86 -14.46
N LEU A 309 1.06 -26.47 -13.71
CA LEU A 309 2.23 -27.16 -14.27
C LEU A 309 1.84 -28.52 -14.90
N ASP A 310 0.80 -29.19 -14.41
CA ASP A 310 0.28 -30.42 -15.01
C ASP A 310 -0.23 -30.22 -16.46
N SER A 311 -0.73 -29.03 -16.80
CA SER A 311 -1.06 -28.66 -18.19
C SER A 311 0.16 -28.40 -19.09
N ALA A 312 1.34 -28.16 -18.50
CA ALA A 312 2.56 -27.74 -19.20
C ALA A 312 3.67 -28.82 -19.30
N ASP A 313 3.78 -29.74 -18.32
CA ASP A 313 4.96 -30.61 -18.14
C ASP A 313 4.92 -31.95 -18.90
N GLY A 314 3.88 -32.20 -19.70
CA GLY A 314 3.77 -33.43 -20.50
C GLY A 314 3.62 -34.70 -19.64
N THR A 315 4.23 -35.82 -20.06
CA THR A 315 4.03 -37.15 -19.42
C THR A 315 5.15 -37.59 -18.47
N ASN A 316 6.11 -36.72 -18.14
CA ASN A 316 7.23 -37.10 -17.27
C ASN A 316 7.00 -36.55 -15.85
N HIS A 317 6.83 -37.47 -14.89
CA HIS A 317 6.47 -37.15 -13.50
C HIS A 317 7.46 -37.76 -12.50
N ALA A 318 8.72 -37.93 -12.93
CA ALA A 318 9.75 -38.62 -12.15
C ALA A 318 10.24 -37.80 -10.94
N ASP A 319 10.06 -36.48 -10.93
CA ASP A 319 10.36 -35.55 -9.85
C ASP A 319 9.11 -35.04 -9.12
N GLY A 320 7.92 -35.54 -9.46
CA GLY A 320 6.68 -35.08 -8.86
C GLY A 320 5.54 -35.26 -9.85
N GLN A 321 4.37 -35.67 -9.37
CA GLN A 321 3.25 -36.00 -10.24
C GLN A 321 2.29 -34.82 -10.35
N HIS A 322 2.02 -34.37 -11.58
CA HIS A 322 0.96 -33.43 -11.91
C HIS A 322 1.01 -32.15 -11.07
N GLY A 323 1.87 -31.21 -11.45
CA GLY A 323 1.91 -29.92 -10.77
C GLY A 323 2.83 -29.86 -9.55
N PHE A 324 3.65 -30.88 -9.31
CA PHE A 324 4.64 -30.89 -8.24
C PHE A 324 6.03 -31.12 -8.84
N LYS A 325 7.05 -30.54 -8.21
CA LYS A 325 8.45 -30.74 -8.57
C LYS A 325 9.31 -30.79 -7.32
N PHE A 326 9.91 -31.94 -7.07
CA PHE A 326 10.56 -32.30 -5.82
C PHE A 326 11.97 -32.85 -6.05
N THR A 327 12.85 -32.49 -5.12
CA THR A 327 14.23 -32.97 -5.04
C THR A 327 14.45 -33.67 -3.70
N LYS A 328 15.00 -34.89 -3.71
CA LYS A 328 15.40 -35.60 -2.48
C LYS A 328 16.72 -35.04 -1.95
N LEU A 329 16.83 -34.90 -0.62
CA LEU A 329 18.05 -34.46 0.05
C LEU A 329 18.52 -35.49 1.09
N ASP A 330 19.83 -35.71 1.16
CA ASP A 330 20.43 -36.51 2.23
C ASP A 330 20.42 -35.77 3.58
N TYR A 331 20.87 -36.43 4.64
CA TYR A 331 20.89 -35.85 6.00
C TYR A 331 21.77 -34.58 6.11
N SER A 332 22.73 -34.39 5.19
CA SER A 332 23.62 -33.22 5.15
C SER A 332 23.10 -32.12 4.23
N GLY A 333 22.00 -32.34 3.50
CA GLY A 333 21.42 -31.37 2.56
C GLY A 333 21.93 -31.50 1.12
N ASN A 334 22.66 -32.56 0.77
CA ASN A 334 23.08 -32.76 -0.62
C ASN A 334 21.92 -33.33 -1.46
N ILE A 335 21.86 -32.90 -2.72
CA ILE A 335 20.89 -33.40 -3.70
C ILE A 335 21.13 -34.88 -3.98
N LEU A 336 20.05 -35.65 -3.95
CA LEU A 336 20.00 -37.06 -4.27
C LEU A 336 19.24 -37.29 -5.59
N PRO A 337 19.55 -38.36 -6.33
CA PRO A 337 18.74 -38.74 -7.47
C PRO A 337 17.34 -39.18 -7.03
N ASN A 338 16.32 -38.98 -7.88
CA ASN A 338 14.92 -39.27 -7.52
C ASN A 338 14.69 -40.74 -7.13
N ASN A 339 15.48 -41.67 -7.69
CA ASN A 339 15.41 -43.10 -7.37
C ASN A 339 16.17 -43.51 -6.09
N ALA A 340 16.69 -42.57 -5.30
CA ALA A 340 17.31 -42.87 -4.02
C ALA A 340 16.31 -43.59 -3.08
N SER A 341 16.79 -44.66 -2.42
CA SER A 341 16.01 -45.45 -1.45
C SER A 341 15.85 -44.75 -0.11
N ASP A 342 16.77 -43.85 0.22
CA ASP A 342 16.83 -43.17 1.51
C ASP A 342 17.11 -41.67 1.29
N TRP A 343 16.35 -40.84 1.99
CA TRP A 343 16.49 -39.38 2.03
C TRP A 343 16.00 -38.87 3.39
N SER A 344 16.37 -37.65 3.76
CA SER A 344 15.98 -37.05 5.03
C SER A 344 15.03 -35.87 4.87
N CYS A 345 15.08 -35.19 3.72
CA CYS A 345 14.18 -34.09 3.39
C CYS A 345 13.85 -34.10 1.90
N VAL A 346 12.81 -33.35 1.57
CA VAL A 346 12.38 -33.08 0.20
C VAL A 346 12.38 -31.57 0.01
N ARG A 347 13.02 -31.07 -1.04
CA ARG A 347 12.89 -29.68 -1.47
C ARG A 347 11.84 -29.64 -2.56
N ASP A 348 10.88 -28.76 -2.39
CA ASP A 348 9.91 -28.39 -3.41
C ASP A 348 10.48 -27.27 -4.26
N GLU A 349 10.76 -27.57 -5.52
CA GLU A 349 11.37 -26.66 -6.48
C GLU A 349 10.37 -25.66 -7.07
N ARG A 350 9.06 -25.83 -6.82
CA ARG A 350 8.06 -24.83 -7.19
C ARG A 350 7.87 -23.81 -6.10
N THR A 351 7.83 -24.25 -4.85
CA THR A 351 7.56 -23.36 -3.70
C THR A 351 8.82 -22.86 -3.03
N GLY A 352 9.98 -23.48 -3.29
CA GLY A 352 11.22 -23.25 -2.53
C GLY A 352 11.20 -23.85 -1.12
N MET A 353 10.12 -24.54 -0.73
CA MET A 353 9.93 -25.09 0.61
C MET A 353 10.75 -26.37 0.81
N TYR A 354 11.39 -26.49 1.96
CA TYR A 354 11.96 -27.74 2.45
C TYR A 354 10.95 -28.44 3.36
N ILE A 355 10.77 -29.73 3.15
CA ILE A 355 9.79 -30.56 3.85
C ILE A 355 10.53 -31.74 4.48
N GLU A 356 10.23 -32.00 5.75
CA GLU A 356 10.78 -33.14 6.48
C GLU A 356 10.29 -34.46 5.85
N ALA A 357 11.21 -35.37 5.51
CA ALA A 357 10.86 -36.75 5.22
C ALA A 357 10.81 -37.56 6.52
N LYS A 358 9.60 -37.97 6.93
CA LYS A 358 9.39 -38.83 8.11
C LYS A 358 10.12 -40.17 7.94
N GLN A 359 10.53 -40.77 9.05
CA GLN A 359 11.07 -42.12 9.04
C GLN A 359 9.94 -43.16 9.10
N GLN A 360 10.28 -44.41 8.80
CA GLN A 360 9.37 -45.54 8.91
C GLN A 360 8.66 -45.63 10.27
N PRO A 361 7.40 -46.11 10.31
CA PRO A 361 6.66 -46.30 11.55
C PRO A 361 7.36 -47.34 12.44
N ILE A 362 7.58 -46.98 13.71
CA ILE A 362 8.10 -47.85 14.76
C ILE A 362 7.10 -47.84 15.91
N ASP A 363 6.77 -49.02 16.43
CA ASP A 363 5.87 -49.14 17.58
C ASP A 363 6.60 -48.78 18.87
N LEU A 364 5.91 -48.04 19.75
CA LEU A 364 6.41 -47.72 21.09
C LEU A 364 5.86 -48.70 22.13
N PRO A 365 6.62 -49.01 23.19
CA PRO A 365 6.08 -49.76 24.32
C PRO A 365 4.95 -48.98 25.02
N ASN A 366 4.05 -49.73 25.66
CA ASN A 366 3.01 -49.11 26.49
C ASN A 366 3.64 -48.39 27.70
N GLN A 367 2.98 -47.33 28.17
CA GLN A 367 3.50 -46.48 29.25
C GLN A 367 3.85 -47.28 30.52
N SER A 368 3.05 -48.28 30.89
CA SER A 368 3.34 -49.12 32.07
C SER A 368 4.64 -49.92 31.96
N VAL A 369 5.04 -50.30 30.74
CA VAL A 369 6.30 -51.03 30.51
C VAL A 369 7.48 -50.08 30.64
N ILE A 370 7.31 -48.84 30.16
CA ILE A 370 8.31 -47.78 30.25
C ILE A 370 8.49 -47.36 31.72
N ASP A 371 7.39 -47.14 32.44
CA ASP A 371 7.42 -46.77 33.85
C ASP A 371 8.13 -47.83 34.69
N GLN A 372 7.82 -49.12 34.48
CA GLN A 372 8.51 -50.21 35.16
C GLN A 372 10.01 -50.22 34.86
N TRP A 373 10.39 -50.02 33.60
CA TRP A 373 11.81 -49.96 33.25
C TRP A 373 12.51 -48.74 33.87
N LEU A 374 11.85 -47.58 33.94
CA LEU A 374 12.39 -46.39 34.59
C LEU A 374 12.61 -46.61 36.09
N GLU A 375 11.69 -47.31 36.76
CA GLU A 375 11.85 -47.71 38.17
C GLU A 375 13.04 -48.66 38.34
N ASP A 376 13.11 -49.73 37.53
CA ASP A 376 14.20 -50.71 37.59
C ASP A 376 15.57 -50.08 37.25
N TYR A 377 15.61 -49.16 36.29
CA TYR A 377 16.80 -48.41 35.90
C TYR A 377 17.27 -47.46 37.00
N ALA A 378 16.34 -46.80 37.71
CA ALA A 378 16.68 -45.91 38.82
C ALA A 378 17.30 -46.67 40.01
N ASP A 379 16.89 -47.93 40.22
CA ASP A 379 17.41 -48.80 41.27
C ASP A 379 18.80 -49.37 40.93
N ASP A 380 18.98 -49.90 39.71
CA ASP A 380 20.26 -50.45 39.23
C ASP A 380 20.44 -50.23 37.71
N PRO A 381 21.11 -49.13 37.31
CA PRO A 381 21.34 -48.81 35.90
C PRO A 381 22.16 -49.86 35.13
N ASP A 382 23.10 -50.52 35.81
CA ASP A 382 24.00 -51.50 35.18
C ASP A 382 23.26 -52.82 34.91
N ALA A 383 22.32 -53.20 35.78
CA ALA A 383 21.48 -54.36 35.59
C ALA A 383 20.35 -54.15 34.56
N ASN A 384 19.91 -52.90 34.35
CA ASN A 384 18.74 -52.57 33.53
C ASN A 384 19.06 -51.58 32.39
N PRO A 385 20.02 -51.89 31.49
CA PRO A 385 20.44 -50.97 30.45
C PRO A 385 19.29 -50.60 29.50
N TYR A 386 19.38 -49.43 28.87
CA TYR A 386 18.35 -48.90 27.96
C TYR A 386 18.04 -49.87 26.79
N PRO A 387 16.83 -50.46 26.73
CA PRO A 387 16.51 -51.48 25.74
C PRO A 387 15.93 -50.89 24.44
N TYR A 388 15.54 -49.61 24.44
CA TYR A 388 14.77 -48.99 23.35
C TYR A 388 15.63 -48.14 22.40
N SER A 389 16.87 -48.59 22.14
CA SER A 389 17.81 -47.87 21.27
C SER A 389 17.31 -47.71 19.84
N THR A 390 16.51 -48.65 19.36
CA THR A 390 15.94 -48.61 18.01
C THR A 390 14.86 -47.53 17.92
N GLU A 391 13.93 -47.52 18.85
CA GLU A 391 12.84 -46.54 18.96
C GLU A 391 13.41 -45.12 19.03
N SER A 392 14.47 -44.91 19.81
CA SER A 392 15.22 -43.65 19.87
C SER A 392 15.97 -43.28 18.59
N ALA A 393 16.54 -44.26 17.88
CA ALA A 393 17.22 -44.01 16.60
C ALA A 393 16.24 -43.55 15.50
N TYR A 394 14.98 -43.98 15.60
CA TYR A 394 13.88 -43.59 14.72
C TYR A 394 12.99 -42.51 15.36
N TRP A 395 13.56 -41.54 16.07
CA TRP A 395 12.81 -40.47 16.75
C TRP A 395 11.93 -39.61 15.82
N ARG A 396 12.21 -39.58 14.51
CA ARG A 396 11.36 -38.94 13.49
C ARG A 396 10.37 -39.93 12.84
N SER A 397 10.07 -41.04 13.51
CA SER A 397 9.11 -42.02 13.03
C SER A 397 7.76 -41.36 12.72
N SER A 398 7.13 -41.79 11.64
CA SER A 398 5.79 -41.34 11.27
C SER A 398 4.67 -41.85 12.18
N ALA A 399 4.97 -42.75 13.12
CA ALA A 399 4.03 -43.24 14.12
C ALA A 399 4.02 -42.41 15.42
N TYR A 400 5.02 -41.57 15.64
CA TYR A 400 5.17 -40.82 16.89
C TYR A 400 4.27 -39.59 16.94
N LEU A 401 3.82 -39.25 18.14
CA LEU A 401 2.79 -38.25 18.37
C LEU A 401 3.23 -37.20 19.39
N TYR A 402 2.73 -35.99 19.18
CA TYR A 402 3.08 -34.81 19.96
C TYR A 402 1.82 -34.02 20.29
N THR A 403 1.77 -33.39 21.46
CA THR A 403 0.80 -32.33 21.74
C THR A 403 1.22 -31.02 21.09
N TRP A 404 0.29 -30.09 20.93
CA TRP A 404 0.60 -28.76 20.40
C TRP A 404 1.01 -27.83 21.54
N TYR A 405 2.22 -27.28 21.44
CA TYR A 405 2.75 -26.27 22.37
C TYR A 405 3.61 -25.24 21.63
N ASP A 406 3.41 -23.97 21.98
CA ASP A 406 4.18 -22.82 21.49
C ASP A 406 4.30 -21.78 22.61
N SER A 407 5.52 -21.59 23.11
CA SER A 407 5.80 -20.64 24.20
C SER A 407 5.70 -19.18 23.77
N VAL A 408 5.69 -18.87 22.47
CA VAL A 408 5.71 -17.51 21.93
C VAL A 408 4.29 -16.94 21.87
N SER A 409 4.05 -15.87 22.65
CA SER A 409 2.72 -15.29 22.80
C SER A 409 2.15 -14.64 21.53
N THR A 410 3.00 -14.26 20.58
CA THR A 410 2.58 -13.65 19.31
C THR A 410 2.11 -14.65 18.27
N THR A 411 2.48 -15.93 18.40
CA THR A 411 2.17 -16.99 17.44
C THR A 411 1.17 -18.01 17.99
N ASN A 412 1.03 -18.11 19.31
CA ASN A 412 0.19 -19.14 19.94
C ASN A 412 -1.32 -18.87 19.99
N GLY A 413 -1.79 -17.74 19.42
CA GLY A 413 -3.22 -17.41 19.35
C GLY A 413 -3.88 -17.24 20.72
N GLY A 414 -3.13 -16.76 21.72
CA GLY A 414 -3.64 -16.47 23.06
C GLY A 414 -3.69 -17.68 24.00
N SER A 415 -3.17 -18.84 23.60
CA SER A 415 -2.98 -20.00 24.49
C SER A 415 -1.78 -20.82 24.05
N ALA A 416 -0.81 -21.00 24.94
CA ALA A 416 0.42 -21.73 24.65
C ALA A 416 0.21 -23.21 24.30
N GLY A 417 -0.95 -23.79 24.62
CA GLY A 417 -1.22 -25.22 24.39
C GLY A 417 -0.79 -26.10 25.57
N HIS A 418 -0.49 -27.38 25.29
CA HIS A 418 -0.15 -28.36 26.32
C HIS A 418 1.34 -28.69 26.30
N LYS A 419 2.06 -28.11 27.28
CA LYS A 419 3.46 -28.42 27.52
C LYS A 419 3.57 -29.80 28.18
N ASN A 420 4.38 -30.69 27.60
CA ASN A 420 4.62 -32.00 28.20
C ASN A 420 5.71 -31.94 29.27
N ASP A 421 5.90 -33.04 30.02
CA ASP A 421 7.08 -33.19 30.86
C ASP A 421 8.27 -33.61 29.98
N GLU A 422 9.47 -33.20 30.39
CA GLU A 422 10.70 -33.57 29.69
C GLU A 422 11.06 -35.03 29.98
N LEU A 423 11.34 -35.80 28.92
CA LEU A 423 11.77 -37.18 29.08
C LEU A 423 13.21 -37.27 29.62
N LEU A 424 13.47 -38.32 30.41
CA LEU A 424 14.76 -38.58 31.01
C LEU A 424 15.84 -38.72 29.92
N ALA A 425 17.02 -38.12 30.11
CA ALA A 425 18.10 -38.19 29.13
C ALA A 425 18.59 -39.63 28.86
N ASP A 426 18.68 -40.44 29.92
CA ASP A 426 19.13 -41.84 29.85
C ASP A 426 18.02 -42.80 29.37
N GLY A 427 16.78 -42.32 29.31
CA GLY A 427 15.61 -43.04 28.85
C GLY A 427 14.65 -42.13 28.10
N PRO A 428 15.04 -41.61 26.91
CA PRO A 428 14.32 -40.54 26.23
C PRO A 428 13.11 -41.09 25.46
N ILE A 429 12.20 -41.77 26.15
CA ILE A 429 11.05 -42.47 25.57
C ILE A 429 9.79 -42.34 26.42
N SER A 430 8.64 -42.35 25.75
CA SER A 430 7.29 -42.46 26.31
C SER A 430 6.43 -43.32 25.40
N SER A 431 5.17 -43.55 25.76
CA SER A 431 4.22 -44.21 24.86
C SER A 431 3.76 -43.34 23.67
N ALA A 432 4.18 -42.08 23.58
CA ALA A 432 3.77 -41.15 22.52
C ALA A 432 4.93 -40.81 21.56
N CYS A 433 6.12 -40.56 22.10
CA CYS A 433 7.31 -40.25 21.32
C CYS A 433 8.58 -40.79 21.98
N ALA A 434 9.66 -40.86 21.18
CA ALA A 434 11.02 -41.08 21.67
C ALA A 434 11.98 -40.08 21.02
N TYR A 435 13.12 -39.82 21.66
CA TYR A 435 14.22 -39.00 21.13
C TYR A 435 15.52 -39.78 21.03
N SER A 436 16.43 -39.29 20.19
CA SER A 436 17.79 -39.83 20.09
C SER A 436 18.52 -39.74 21.42
N THR A 437 19.27 -40.79 21.78
CA THR A 437 20.08 -40.84 23.02
C THR A 437 21.24 -39.83 23.02
N VAL A 438 21.58 -39.26 21.85
CA VAL A 438 22.55 -38.16 21.73
C VAL A 438 21.89 -36.78 21.66
N SER A 439 20.58 -36.70 21.89
CA SER A 439 19.88 -35.42 21.96
C SER A 439 20.36 -34.61 23.18
N GLY A 440 20.94 -33.44 22.90
CA GLY A 440 21.16 -32.38 23.90
C GLY A 440 19.99 -31.39 24.00
N GLY A 441 18.89 -31.65 23.27
CA GLY A 441 17.76 -30.75 23.13
C GLY A 441 16.60 -31.05 24.09
N ASP A 442 15.49 -30.35 23.86
CA ASP A 442 14.26 -30.41 24.64
C ASP A 442 13.45 -31.68 24.34
N ARG A 443 13.52 -32.69 25.22
CA ARG A 443 12.93 -34.02 25.00
C ARG A 443 11.44 -34.13 25.36
N ARG A 444 10.68 -33.04 25.29
CA ARG A 444 9.24 -33.08 25.53
C ARG A 444 8.48 -33.60 24.31
N CYS A 445 7.52 -34.51 24.51
CA CYS A 445 6.60 -34.94 23.44
C CYS A 445 5.53 -33.89 23.07
N ASP A 446 5.98 -32.66 22.80
CA ASP A 446 5.20 -31.57 22.26
C ASP A 446 5.89 -30.97 21.01
N THR A 447 5.16 -30.16 20.26
CA THR A 447 5.64 -29.59 18.99
C THR A 447 6.91 -28.74 19.16
N GLU A 448 7.05 -28.00 20.26
CA GLU A 448 8.23 -27.19 20.53
C GLU A 448 9.46 -28.07 20.82
N GLY A 449 9.30 -29.11 21.65
CA GLY A 449 10.37 -30.07 21.94
C GLY A 449 10.84 -30.83 20.69
N TYR A 450 9.90 -31.27 19.84
CA TYR A 450 10.20 -31.90 18.57
C TYR A 450 11.03 -31.00 17.64
N LEU A 451 10.58 -29.77 17.43
CA LEU A 451 11.26 -28.80 16.56
C LEU A 451 12.61 -28.39 17.12
N ALA A 452 12.74 -28.23 18.45
CA ALA A 452 14.00 -27.92 19.09
C ALA A 452 15.06 -29.01 18.82
N ASN A 453 14.67 -30.28 18.85
CA ASN A 453 15.54 -31.39 18.48
C ASN A 453 15.92 -31.33 17.00
N LEU A 454 14.93 -31.20 16.11
CA LEU A 454 15.15 -31.18 14.66
C LEU A 454 16.12 -30.05 14.25
N ASN A 455 15.93 -28.87 14.84
CA ASN A 455 16.79 -27.70 14.65
C ASN A 455 18.18 -27.88 15.24
N SER A 456 18.29 -28.52 16.40
CA SER A 456 19.60 -28.83 17.01
C SER A 456 20.40 -29.83 16.19
N PHE A 457 19.74 -30.80 15.54
CA PHE A 457 20.40 -31.76 14.67
C PHE A 457 20.78 -31.18 13.31
N GLY A 458 20.19 -30.05 12.90
CA GLY A 458 20.50 -29.41 11.62
C GLY A 458 20.15 -30.30 10.43
N VAL A 459 19.07 -31.09 10.51
CA VAL A 459 18.74 -32.10 9.50
C VAL A 459 18.62 -31.44 8.13
N CYS A 460 19.35 -31.98 7.15
CA CYS A 460 19.50 -31.45 5.79
C CYS A 460 20.17 -30.07 5.70
N GLY A 461 20.97 -29.70 6.70
CA GLY A 461 21.60 -28.37 6.80
C GLY A 461 20.68 -27.27 7.32
N ILE A 462 19.47 -27.61 7.78
CA ILE A 462 18.43 -26.67 8.16
C ILE A 462 18.26 -26.65 9.68
N ASN A 463 18.28 -25.46 10.27
CA ASN A 463 18.19 -25.24 11.72
C ASN A 463 17.04 -24.32 12.16
N ASN A 464 16.13 -24.00 11.23
CA ASN A 464 14.97 -23.13 11.43
C ASN A 464 13.65 -23.82 10.99
N TRP A 465 13.59 -25.14 11.14
CA TRP A 465 12.38 -25.94 10.99
C TRP A 465 11.26 -25.43 11.88
N ARG A 466 10.05 -25.39 11.31
CA ARG A 466 8.80 -25.02 11.97
C ARG A 466 7.67 -25.94 11.51
N LEU A 467 6.53 -25.89 12.20
CA LEU A 467 5.31 -26.51 11.65
C LEU A 467 4.87 -25.73 10.40
N PRO A 468 4.24 -26.39 9.41
CA PRO A 468 3.70 -25.71 8.23
C PRO A 468 2.52 -24.82 8.59
N SER A 469 2.27 -23.80 7.79
CA SER A 469 0.97 -23.13 7.71
C SER A 469 -0.09 -24.08 7.11
N PRO A 470 -1.38 -23.80 7.26
CA PRO A 470 -2.44 -24.53 6.56
C PRO A 470 -2.25 -24.60 5.04
N ALA A 471 -1.73 -23.55 4.41
CA ALA A 471 -1.50 -23.52 2.97
C ALA A 471 -0.32 -24.41 2.59
N GLU A 472 0.80 -24.29 3.30
CA GLU A 472 2.01 -25.11 3.11
C GLU A 472 1.73 -26.59 3.37
N ALA A 473 0.95 -26.91 4.41
CA ALA A 473 0.58 -28.29 4.70
C ALA A 473 -0.17 -28.92 3.52
N ARG A 474 -1.06 -28.16 2.89
CA ARG A 474 -1.83 -28.62 1.72
C ARG A 474 -1.01 -28.66 0.44
N SER A 475 0.06 -27.87 0.34
CA SER A 475 0.82 -27.69 -0.91
C SER A 475 1.70 -28.88 -1.27
N PHE A 476 1.90 -29.86 -0.38
CA PHE A 476 2.62 -31.11 -0.70
C PHE A 476 1.70 -32.34 -0.71
N ILE A 477 0.39 -32.13 -0.74
CA ILE A 477 -0.61 -33.20 -0.88
C ILE A 477 -1.07 -33.26 -2.33
N ASN A 478 -0.89 -34.41 -2.98
CA ASN A 478 -1.45 -34.68 -4.29
C ASN A 478 -2.90 -35.17 -4.14
N TYR A 479 -3.86 -34.44 -4.72
CA TYR A 479 -5.30 -34.71 -4.60
C TYR A 479 -5.87 -35.56 -5.75
N ASN A 480 -5.03 -36.04 -6.66
CA ASN A 480 -5.48 -36.83 -7.81
C ASN A 480 -6.29 -38.06 -7.39
N VAL A 481 -7.44 -38.26 -8.04
CA VAL A 481 -8.37 -39.38 -7.78
C VAL A 481 -8.26 -40.52 -8.81
N GLY A 482 -7.29 -40.44 -9.73
CA GLY A 482 -7.02 -41.46 -10.76
C GLY A 482 -5.94 -42.48 -10.38
N THR A 483 -5.63 -43.39 -11.32
CA THR A 483 -4.50 -44.33 -11.17
C THR A 483 -3.19 -43.54 -11.07
N ILE A 484 -2.45 -43.71 -9.97
CA ILE A 484 -1.10 -43.17 -9.82
C ILE A 484 -0.23 -43.77 -10.93
N ASP A 485 0.52 -42.92 -11.64
CA ASP A 485 1.47 -43.40 -12.65
C ASP A 485 2.48 -44.34 -11.95
N PRO A 486 2.66 -45.59 -12.40
CA PRO A 486 3.58 -46.53 -11.77
C PRO A 486 5.05 -46.07 -11.79
N THR A 487 5.37 -45.04 -12.57
CA THR A 487 6.70 -44.41 -12.61
C THR A 487 6.85 -43.23 -11.65
N THR A 488 5.78 -42.79 -10.98
CA THR A 488 5.83 -41.73 -9.98
C THR A 488 6.69 -42.16 -8.80
N VAL A 489 7.68 -41.32 -8.49
CA VAL A 489 8.49 -41.46 -7.30
C VAL A 489 7.70 -40.96 -6.09
N ASP A 490 7.60 -41.78 -5.06
CA ASP A 490 7.02 -41.37 -3.79
C ASP A 490 8.07 -40.65 -2.93
N PHE A 491 7.84 -39.35 -2.72
CA PHE A 491 8.70 -38.49 -1.92
C PHE A 491 8.30 -38.48 -0.43
N PHE A 492 7.11 -38.99 -0.09
CA PHE A 492 6.50 -38.91 1.25
C PHE A 492 5.89 -40.25 1.70
N SER A 493 6.62 -41.35 1.51
CA SER A 493 6.13 -42.73 1.73
C SER A 493 5.60 -43.06 3.10
N TYR A 494 5.92 -42.25 4.10
CA TYR A 494 5.55 -42.47 5.49
C TYR A 494 4.52 -41.46 5.99
N ILE A 495 4.00 -40.58 5.15
CA ILE A 495 2.94 -39.61 5.50
C ILE A 495 1.58 -40.08 4.97
N ASN A 496 1.58 -40.77 3.82
CA ASN A 496 0.37 -41.25 3.14
C ASN A 496 0.15 -42.77 3.29
N ASN A 497 0.79 -43.39 4.30
CA ASN A 497 0.72 -44.84 4.54
C ASN A 497 -0.42 -45.18 5.53
N ALA A 498 -1.06 -46.33 5.38
CA ALA A 498 -2.10 -46.79 6.31
C ALA A 498 -1.61 -47.01 7.76
N ASN A 499 -0.30 -47.16 7.96
CA ASN A 499 0.33 -47.34 9.28
C ASN A 499 0.96 -46.05 9.85
N SER A 500 0.77 -44.89 9.19
CA SER A 500 1.25 -43.60 9.68
C SER A 500 0.15 -42.79 10.34
N VAL A 501 0.53 -41.69 11.00
CA VAL A 501 -0.41 -40.73 11.57
C VAL A 501 -1.33 -40.11 10.51
N ASP A 502 -2.64 -40.21 10.72
CA ASP A 502 -3.66 -39.66 9.81
C ASP A 502 -3.91 -38.17 9.96
N THR A 503 -3.23 -37.49 10.89
CA THR A 503 -3.44 -36.07 11.15
C THR A 503 -2.18 -35.43 11.71
N ILE A 504 -1.78 -34.31 11.11
CA ILE A 504 -0.63 -33.50 11.52
C ILE A 504 -1.06 -32.11 11.99
N TYR A 505 -0.36 -31.57 12.98
CA TYR A 505 -0.54 -30.17 13.39
C TYR A 505 0.06 -29.18 12.40
N THR A 506 -0.55 -27.99 12.32
CA THR A 506 0.04 -26.81 11.67
C THR A 506 0.43 -25.77 12.73
N GLN A 507 1.19 -24.75 12.34
CA GLN A 507 1.56 -23.65 13.24
C GLN A 507 0.37 -22.73 13.57
N SER A 508 -0.69 -22.75 12.76
CA SER A 508 -1.80 -21.81 12.90
C SER A 508 -2.77 -22.22 13.99
N THR A 509 -3.22 -21.23 14.76
CA THR A 509 -4.17 -21.39 15.86
C THR A 509 -5.53 -20.79 15.50
N SER A 510 -6.58 -21.16 16.24
CA SER A 510 -7.93 -20.61 15.99
C SER A 510 -8.20 -19.41 16.87
N ALA A 511 -8.43 -18.24 16.25
CA ALA A 511 -8.78 -17.01 16.98
C ALA A 511 -10.10 -17.14 17.77
N GLY A 512 -11.06 -17.92 17.27
CA GLY A 512 -12.35 -18.18 17.93
C GLY A 512 -12.33 -19.32 18.94
N ALA A 513 -11.27 -20.14 18.96
CA ALA A 513 -11.12 -21.30 19.83
C ALA A 513 -9.64 -21.46 20.24
N THR A 514 -9.19 -20.65 21.20
CA THR A 514 -7.76 -20.51 21.55
C THR A 514 -7.10 -21.82 22.01
N SER A 515 -7.87 -22.77 22.54
CA SER A 515 -7.41 -24.14 22.90
C SER A 515 -7.26 -25.09 21.70
N SER A 516 -7.49 -24.62 20.47
CA SER A 516 -7.40 -25.41 19.25
C SER A 516 -6.32 -24.86 18.31
N ALA A 517 -5.62 -25.78 17.65
CA ALA A 517 -4.76 -25.51 16.51
C ALA A 517 -5.40 -26.09 15.25
N TRP A 518 -5.05 -25.54 14.09
CA TRP A 518 -5.36 -26.15 12.82
C TRP A 518 -4.53 -27.42 12.65
N CYS A 519 -5.13 -28.43 12.05
CA CYS A 519 -4.49 -29.69 11.73
C CYS A 519 -5.03 -30.19 10.38
N MET A 520 -4.21 -30.96 9.67
CA MET A 520 -4.55 -31.49 8.35
C MET A 520 -4.61 -33.01 8.42
N ASN A 521 -5.63 -33.61 7.80
CA ASN A 521 -5.61 -35.04 7.52
C ASN A 521 -4.66 -35.31 6.35
N THR A 522 -3.69 -36.21 6.54
CA THR A 522 -2.61 -36.45 5.59
C THR A 522 -3.08 -37.17 4.33
N GLN A 523 -4.14 -37.98 4.41
CA GLN A 523 -4.66 -38.71 3.23
C GLN A 523 -5.58 -37.87 2.33
N THR A 524 -6.30 -36.90 2.90
CA THR A 524 -7.32 -36.13 2.18
C THR A 524 -6.98 -34.66 2.02
N GLY A 525 -5.93 -34.18 2.70
CA GLY A 525 -5.61 -32.76 2.83
C GLY A 525 -6.67 -31.94 3.57
N GLN A 526 -7.68 -32.58 4.20
CA GLN A 526 -8.75 -31.88 4.88
C GLN A 526 -8.24 -31.14 6.12
N MET A 527 -8.45 -29.82 6.16
CA MET A 527 -8.17 -28.99 7.33
C MET A 527 -9.30 -29.10 8.36
N LYS A 528 -8.93 -29.24 9.65
CA LYS A 528 -9.87 -29.25 10.79
C LYS A 528 -9.23 -28.61 12.02
N LEU A 529 -10.04 -28.36 13.04
CA LEU A 529 -9.56 -27.94 14.36
C LEU A 529 -9.22 -29.16 15.21
N CYS A 530 -8.01 -29.17 15.78
CA CYS A 530 -7.56 -30.14 16.75
C CYS A 530 -7.31 -29.46 18.11
N ASN A 531 -7.76 -30.09 19.19
CA ASN A 531 -7.47 -29.62 20.55
C ASN A 531 -5.95 -29.66 20.79
N LYS A 532 -5.35 -28.62 21.36
CA LYS A 532 -3.90 -28.52 21.57
C LYS A 532 -3.34 -29.59 22.53
N GLY A 533 -4.16 -30.13 23.43
CA GLY A 533 -3.78 -31.17 24.39
C GLY A 533 -3.91 -32.61 23.90
N THR A 534 -4.23 -32.84 22.62
CA THR A 534 -4.32 -34.21 22.07
C THR A 534 -3.07 -34.56 21.27
N TYR A 535 -2.63 -35.80 21.35
CA TYR A 535 -1.50 -36.30 20.58
C TYR A 535 -1.84 -36.42 19.08
N ARG A 536 -1.03 -35.81 18.21
CA ARG A 536 -1.13 -35.87 16.74
C ARG A 536 0.25 -35.96 16.10
N GLY A 537 0.29 -36.29 14.83
CA GLY A 537 1.53 -36.25 14.05
C GLY A 537 2.08 -34.84 13.88
N VAL A 538 3.35 -34.77 13.50
CA VAL A 538 4.02 -33.53 13.11
C VAL A 538 4.85 -33.77 11.87
N ILE A 539 4.89 -32.76 11.01
CA ILE A 539 5.85 -32.62 9.92
C ILE A 539 6.43 -31.23 10.05
N ALA A 540 7.73 -31.10 9.79
CA ALA A 540 8.36 -29.80 9.76
C ALA A 540 8.59 -29.31 8.33
N VAL A 541 8.56 -28.00 8.16
CA VAL A 541 8.94 -27.30 6.94
C VAL A 541 9.92 -26.17 7.24
N SER A 542 10.65 -25.72 6.22
CA SER A 542 11.47 -24.51 6.23
C SER A 542 11.44 -23.84 4.86
N GLY A 543 11.83 -22.57 4.78
CA GLY A 543 11.63 -21.72 3.61
C GLY A 543 10.35 -20.88 3.69
N VAL A 544 10.08 -20.11 2.64
CA VAL A 544 8.96 -19.15 2.57
C VAL A 544 8.03 -19.56 1.45
N VAL A 545 6.75 -19.70 1.79
CA VAL A 545 5.63 -19.55 0.86
C VAL A 545 4.80 -18.42 1.45
N GLU A 546 4.86 -17.21 0.86
CA GLU A 546 3.90 -16.13 1.15
C GLU A 546 2.82 -16.08 0.08
#